data_AF-A0A7J9IUL6-F1
#
_entry.id   AF-A0A7J9IUL6-F1
#
_cell.length_a   1.000
_cell.length_b   1.000
_cell.length_c   1.000
_cell.angle_alpha   90.00
_cell.angle_beta   90.00
_cell.angle_gamma   90.00
#
_symmetry.space_group_name_H-M   'P 1'
#
loop_
_entity.id
_entity.type
_entity.pdbx_description
1 polymer ?
#
loop_
_entity_poly.entity_id
_entity_poly.type
_entity_poly.pdbx_seq_one_letter_code
_entity_poly.pdbx_strand_id
1 'polypeptide(L)'
;MKLSDVPINSKVEFHFILAFAIDYTDDNHPSPTNGKFNVFWETNHLGPGQIGSFKGSNSNVKIAVSLGGDSVGSGKAFFAPKSKTSWVQNAVSSLTYMINKYHIDGIDIDYEHFKASPEMFAECIGQLITILKKSGTISFASIAPYEEINSHYLALWRKYGHVIDYVNFQFYAYDKLSVSHFISNFKKQASNYEGGQLLASFESGGGGGLKPANGFFEACNELKDQGKLGGIFIWCAEESKNKGFQYEKKSQDLLAA
;
A
#
# COMPACT_ATOMS: atom_id res chain seq x y z
N MET A 1 14.77 -10.70 -2.26
CA MET A 1 14.39 -10.76 -3.69
C MET A 1 14.83 -9.47 -4.36
N LYS A 2 15.11 -9.43 -5.67
CA LYS A 2 15.46 -8.18 -6.36
C LYS A 2 14.22 -7.63 -7.08
N LEU A 3 14.16 -6.30 -7.28
CA LEU A 3 13.12 -5.68 -8.11
C LEU A 3 13.09 -6.26 -9.53
N SER A 4 14.27 -6.57 -10.08
CA SER A 4 14.44 -7.18 -11.42
C SER A 4 13.92 -8.61 -11.52
N ASP A 5 13.58 -9.26 -10.40
CA ASP A 5 12.97 -10.59 -10.44
C ASP A 5 11.50 -10.51 -10.89
N VAL A 6 10.84 -9.37 -10.68
CA VAL A 6 9.40 -9.18 -10.98
C VAL A 6 9.23 -8.72 -12.43
N PRO A 7 8.37 -9.38 -13.23
CA PRO A 7 8.13 -8.99 -14.62
C PRO A 7 7.38 -7.67 -14.70
N ILE A 8 7.84 -6.77 -15.58
CA ILE A 8 7.24 -5.45 -15.82
C ILE A 8 6.80 -5.33 -17.27
N ASN A 9 5.51 -5.04 -17.46
CA ASN A 9 4.93 -4.66 -18.74
C ASN A 9 5.04 -3.14 -18.88
N SER A 10 5.74 -2.66 -19.91
CA SER A 10 5.98 -1.23 -20.12
C SER A 10 4.73 -0.41 -20.47
N LYS A 11 3.59 -1.08 -20.73
CA LYS A 11 2.32 -0.44 -21.07
C LYS A 11 1.47 -0.07 -19.86
N VAL A 12 1.88 -0.46 -18.65
CA VAL A 12 1.18 -0.09 -17.41
C VAL A 12 2.04 0.85 -16.57
N GLU A 13 1.39 1.74 -15.82
CA GLU A 13 2.05 2.40 -14.69
C GLU A 13 2.29 1.34 -13.59
N PHE A 14 3.56 1.13 -13.23
CA PHE A 14 3.94 0.03 -12.35
C PHE A 14 4.48 0.56 -11.03
N HIS A 15 3.85 0.19 -9.92
CA HIS A 15 4.28 0.60 -8.58
C HIS A 15 4.83 -0.60 -7.81
N PHE A 16 6.08 -0.52 -7.35
CA PHE A 16 6.50 -1.33 -6.21
C PHE A 16 6.18 -0.59 -4.92
N ILE A 17 5.76 -1.32 -3.89
CA ILE A 17 5.55 -0.77 -2.55
C ILE A 17 6.48 -1.53 -1.61
N LEU A 18 7.48 -0.86 -1.07
CA LEU A 18 8.42 -1.43 -0.11
C LEU A 18 7.72 -1.65 1.23
N ALA A 19 7.77 -2.87 1.75
CA ALA A 19 7.13 -3.25 3.01
C ALA A 19 8.21 -3.64 4.04
N PHE A 20 8.43 -2.90 5.13
CA PHE A 20 7.71 -1.69 5.59
C PHE A 20 8.66 -0.63 6.17
N ALA A 21 8.19 0.62 6.22
CA ALA A 21 8.70 1.60 7.17
C ALA A 21 7.78 1.66 8.40
N ILE A 22 8.36 1.58 9.60
CA ILE A 22 7.58 1.51 10.84
C ILE A 22 8.14 2.54 11.82
N ASP A 23 7.26 3.30 12.50
CA ASP A 23 7.65 4.27 13.53
C ASP A 23 7.93 3.62 14.88
N TYR A 24 8.74 2.55 14.86
CA TYR A 24 9.14 1.75 16.01
C TYR A 24 10.66 1.69 16.13
N THR A 25 11.18 1.46 17.35
CA THR A 25 12.60 1.19 17.54
C THR A 25 13.00 -0.14 16.88
N ASP A 26 14.21 -0.17 16.30
CA ASP A 26 14.83 -1.36 15.71
C ASP A 26 15.81 -1.97 16.73
N ASP A 27 15.25 -2.45 17.83
CA ASP A 27 15.98 -3.14 18.89
C ASP A 27 15.21 -4.40 19.33
N ASN A 28 15.75 -5.15 20.28
CA ASN A 28 15.15 -6.40 20.74
C ASN A 28 13.77 -6.23 21.41
N HIS A 29 13.39 -5.01 21.77
CA HIS A 29 12.11 -4.67 22.39
C HIS A 29 11.45 -3.48 21.68
N PRO A 30 10.97 -3.67 20.43
CA PRO A 30 10.44 -2.58 19.62
C PRO A 30 9.35 -1.78 20.34
N SER A 31 9.47 -0.47 20.31
CA SER A 31 8.51 0.45 20.94
C SER A 31 8.16 1.64 20.04
N PRO A 32 6.94 2.20 20.13
CA PRO A 32 6.55 3.35 19.32
C PRO A 32 7.45 4.57 19.54
N THR A 33 7.87 5.18 18.45
CA THR A 33 8.80 6.32 18.44
C THR A 33 8.10 7.66 18.23
N ASN A 34 6.76 7.66 18.23
CA ASN A 34 5.93 8.83 17.96
C ASN A 34 6.22 9.44 16.57
N GLY A 35 6.12 8.61 15.52
CA GLY A 35 6.24 9.06 14.13
C GLY A 35 7.66 9.11 13.58
N LYS A 36 8.69 8.58 14.25
CA LYS A 36 10.04 8.51 13.67
C LYS A 36 10.20 7.18 12.93
N PHE A 37 9.99 7.19 11.62
CA PHE A 37 10.02 5.99 10.79
C PHE A 37 11.43 5.42 10.61
N ASN A 38 11.55 4.11 10.80
CA ASN A 38 12.75 3.32 10.52
C ASN A 38 12.46 2.30 9.41
N VAL A 39 13.53 1.80 8.77
CA VAL A 39 13.46 0.84 7.66
C VAL A 39 13.37 -0.58 8.23
N PHE A 40 12.33 -1.33 7.87
CA PHE A 40 12.15 -2.73 8.26
C PHE A 40 12.12 -3.71 7.07
N TRP A 41 12.24 -3.22 5.83
CA TRP A 41 12.43 -4.09 4.66
C TRP A 41 13.89 -4.54 4.51
N GLU A 42 14.10 -5.60 3.74
CA GLU A 42 15.42 -6.15 3.42
C GLU A 42 16.25 -5.17 2.57
N THR A 43 17.43 -4.74 3.03
CA THR A 43 18.21 -3.67 2.36
C THR A 43 19.37 -4.14 1.50
N ASN A 44 19.77 -5.42 1.53
CA ASN A 44 20.87 -5.92 0.71
C ASN A 44 20.54 -5.90 -0.79
N HIS A 45 19.26 -6.03 -1.15
CA HIS A 45 18.80 -5.98 -2.54
C HIS A 45 17.86 -4.81 -2.85
N LEU A 46 17.37 -4.11 -1.82
CA LEU A 46 16.49 -2.94 -1.93
C LEU A 46 17.13 -1.70 -1.27
N GLY A 47 18.45 -1.57 -1.42
CA GLY A 47 19.21 -0.40 -0.98
C GLY A 47 19.06 0.80 -1.93
N PRO A 48 19.53 2.00 -1.52
CA PRO A 48 19.42 3.22 -2.31
C PRO A 48 19.98 3.10 -3.74
N GLY A 49 21.18 2.54 -3.89
CA GLY A 49 21.84 2.41 -5.18
C GLY A 49 21.13 1.43 -6.11
N GLN A 50 20.60 0.33 -5.57
CA GLN A 50 19.82 -0.65 -6.32
C GLN A 50 18.51 -0.04 -6.81
N ILE A 51 17.77 0.66 -5.94
CA ILE A 51 16.51 1.31 -6.31
C ILE A 51 16.75 2.41 -7.35
N GLY A 52 17.75 3.28 -7.14
CA GLY A 52 18.09 4.35 -8.08
C GLY A 52 18.45 3.80 -9.47
N SER A 53 19.32 2.79 -9.53
CA SER A 53 19.73 2.16 -10.80
C SER A 53 18.56 1.47 -11.50
N PHE A 54 17.69 0.81 -10.75
CA PHE A 54 16.52 0.13 -11.28
C PHE A 54 15.53 1.12 -11.91
N LYS A 55 15.19 2.21 -11.22
CA LYS A 55 14.34 3.27 -11.76
C LYS A 55 14.94 3.92 -12.99
N GLY A 56 16.25 4.15 -13.01
CA GLY A 56 16.95 4.70 -14.18
C GLY A 56 16.81 3.85 -15.45
N SER A 57 16.54 2.56 -15.31
CA SER A 57 16.34 1.63 -16.43
C SER A 57 14.86 1.33 -16.74
N ASN A 58 13.91 1.79 -15.92
CA ASN A 58 12.49 1.46 -16.02
C ASN A 58 11.63 2.72 -15.81
N SER A 59 11.40 3.48 -16.89
CA SER A 59 10.74 4.81 -16.81
C SER A 59 9.26 4.76 -16.43
N ASN A 60 8.58 3.62 -16.59
CA ASN A 60 7.19 3.44 -16.19
C ASN A 60 7.03 2.97 -14.73
N VAL A 61 8.14 2.81 -13.99
CA VAL A 61 8.14 2.34 -12.61
C VAL A 61 8.20 3.50 -11.63
N LYS A 62 7.31 3.47 -10.64
CA LYS A 62 7.44 4.24 -9.40
C LYS A 62 7.67 3.30 -8.21
N ILE A 63 8.31 3.80 -7.17
CA ILE A 63 8.58 3.08 -5.93
C ILE A 63 7.90 3.83 -4.78
N ALA A 64 7.02 3.18 -4.03
CA ALA A 64 6.48 3.68 -2.78
C ALA A 64 7.07 2.92 -1.58
N VAL A 65 6.80 3.42 -0.38
CA VAL A 65 7.01 2.69 0.87
C VAL A 65 5.70 2.61 1.65
N SER A 66 5.35 1.42 2.13
CA SER A 66 4.19 1.21 3.00
C SER A 66 4.56 1.46 4.46
N LEU A 67 3.68 2.17 5.15
CA LEU A 67 3.85 2.64 6.53
C LEU A 67 2.98 1.81 7.48
N GLY A 68 3.60 1.15 8.46
CA GLY A 68 2.90 0.34 9.46
C GLY A 68 3.12 -1.17 9.28
N GLY A 69 2.11 -1.88 8.79
CA GLY A 69 2.01 -3.33 8.75
C GLY A 69 1.39 -3.94 10.02
N ASP A 70 1.18 -5.25 10.00
CA ASP A 70 0.59 -5.99 11.13
C ASP A 70 1.50 -6.02 12.38
N SER A 71 2.80 -6.29 12.20
CA SER A 71 3.70 -6.64 13.31
C SER A 71 5.09 -6.05 13.20
N VAL A 72 5.76 -5.96 14.36
CA VAL A 72 7.15 -5.56 14.52
C VAL A 72 7.78 -6.39 15.64
N GLY A 73 8.85 -7.13 15.31
CA GLY A 73 9.37 -8.17 16.19
C GLY A 73 8.32 -9.23 16.52
N SER A 74 8.09 -9.51 17.80
CA SER A 74 7.04 -10.44 18.25
C SER A 74 5.71 -9.78 18.62
N GLY A 75 5.56 -8.46 18.37
CA GLY A 75 4.39 -7.67 18.78
C GLY A 75 3.68 -7.02 17.60
N LYS A 76 2.51 -6.41 17.86
CA LYS A 76 1.74 -5.66 16.86
C LYS A 76 2.30 -4.24 16.67
N ALA A 77 2.32 -3.76 15.44
CA ALA A 77 2.73 -2.40 15.09
C ALA A 77 1.53 -1.45 15.23
N PHE A 78 1.35 -0.90 16.43
CA PHE A 78 0.26 0.02 16.74
C PHE A 78 0.56 1.45 16.25
N PHE A 79 -0.41 2.06 15.58
CA PHE A 79 -0.48 3.50 15.44
C PHE A 79 -0.68 4.15 16.82
N ALA A 80 0.37 4.78 17.36
CA ALA A 80 0.42 5.26 18.74
C ALA A 80 1.04 6.68 18.87
N PRO A 81 0.40 7.73 18.32
CA PRO A 81 0.86 9.10 18.46
C PRO A 81 0.78 9.60 19.90
N LYS A 82 1.78 10.35 20.37
CA LYS A 82 1.74 11.08 21.65
C LYS A 82 0.91 12.35 21.54
N SER A 83 1.02 13.05 20.43
CA SER A 83 0.15 14.16 20.04
C SER A 83 0.21 14.31 18.53
N LYS A 84 -0.88 14.81 17.93
CA LYS A 84 -0.96 15.12 16.51
C LYS A 84 0.27 15.88 16.01
N THR A 85 0.54 17.03 16.61
CA THR A 85 1.63 17.93 16.17
C THR A 85 2.98 17.24 16.21
N SER A 86 3.32 16.57 17.34
CA SER A 86 4.62 15.94 17.49
C SER A 86 4.80 14.72 16.57
N TRP A 87 3.74 13.94 16.36
CA TRP A 87 3.80 12.77 15.49
C TRP A 87 3.98 13.21 14.03
N VAL A 88 3.19 14.18 13.57
CA VAL A 88 3.28 14.72 12.19
C VAL A 88 4.66 15.31 11.93
N GLN A 89 5.22 16.09 12.86
CA GLN A 89 6.56 16.67 12.71
C GLN A 89 7.65 15.60 12.58
N ASN A 90 7.61 14.57 13.42
CA ASN A 90 8.55 13.46 13.35
C ASN A 90 8.38 12.65 12.05
N ALA A 91 7.14 12.39 11.65
CA ALA A 91 6.81 11.61 10.46
C ALA A 91 7.29 12.32 9.20
N VAL A 92 6.96 13.60 9.04
CA VAL A 92 7.44 14.42 7.92
C VAL A 92 8.96 14.42 7.87
N SER A 93 9.63 14.70 8.99
CA SER A 93 11.10 14.79 9.02
C SER A 93 11.78 13.46 8.65
N SER A 94 11.38 12.36 9.30
CA SER A 94 11.99 11.05 9.09
C SER A 94 11.68 10.47 7.70
N LEU A 95 10.43 10.62 7.22
CA LEU A 95 10.04 10.14 5.90
C LEU A 95 10.66 10.99 4.79
N THR A 96 10.76 12.32 4.91
CA THR A 96 11.47 13.14 3.91
C THR A 96 12.92 12.68 3.76
N TYR A 97 13.62 12.39 4.86
CA TYR A 97 14.98 11.85 4.78
C TYR A 97 15.01 10.49 4.07
N MET A 98 14.14 9.55 4.47
CA MET A 98 14.06 8.22 3.88
C MET A 98 13.72 8.26 2.39
N ILE A 99 12.72 9.05 2.01
CA ILE A 99 12.22 9.18 0.65
C ILE A 99 13.31 9.70 -0.28
N ASN A 100 14.01 10.78 0.13
CA ASN A 100 15.13 11.32 -0.63
C ASN A 100 16.29 10.33 -0.75
N LYS A 101 16.61 9.63 0.35
CA LYS A 101 17.70 8.65 0.37
C LYS A 101 17.45 7.46 -0.56
N TYR A 102 16.22 6.97 -0.62
CA TYR A 102 15.86 5.76 -1.37
C TYR A 102 15.24 6.03 -2.74
N HIS A 103 15.15 7.30 -3.17
CA HIS A 103 14.50 7.70 -4.43
C HIS A 103 13.04 7.23 -4.54
N ILE A 104 12.31 7.29 -3.42
CA ILE A 104 10.89 6.89 -3.32
C ILE A 104 10.02 8.00 -3.94
N ASP A 105 8.95 7.61 -4.62
CA ASP A 105 7.99 8.48 -5.32
C ASP A 105 6.68 8.67 -4.55
N GLY A 106 6.37 7.79 -3.60
CA GLY A 106 5.08 7.77 -2.91
C GLY A 106 5.10 7.05 -1.56
N ILE A 107 4.00 7.16 -0.83
CA ILE A 107 3.78 6.40 0.41
C ILE A 107 2.45 5.65 0.36
N ASP A 108 2.39 4.54 1.06
CA ASP A 108 1.18 3.75 1.29
C ASP A 108 0.91 3.68 2.80
N ILE A 109 -0.34 3.80 3.22
CA ILE A 109 -0.71 3.76 4.64
C ILE A 109 -1.36 2.41 4.94
N ASP A 110 -0.70 1.61 5.78
CA ASP A 110 -1.08 0.24 6.09
C ASP A 110 -0.96 -0.06 7.60
N TYR A 111 -1.42 0.86 8.44
CA TYR A 111 -1.59 0.56 9.87
C TYR A 111 -2.82 -0.34 10.07
N GLU A 112 -2.65 -1.44 10.81
CA GLU A 112 -3.73 -2.39 11.11
C GLU A 112 -4.14 -2.39 12.59
N HIS A 113 -3.32 -1.79 13.46
CA HIS A 113 -3.54 -1.76 14.91
C HIS A 113 -3.53 -0.32 15.41
N PHE A 114 -4.46 0.05 16.29
CA PHE A 114 -4.65 1.46 16.68
C PHE A 114 -4.70 1.63 18.20
N LYS A 115 -3.89 2.56 18.72
CA LYS A 115 -4.01 3.12 20.08
C LYS A 115 -4.62 4.54 20.08
N ALA A 116 -5.13 4.98 18.93
CA ALA A 116 -5.74 6.29 18.75
C ALA A 116 -7.12 6.17 18.10
N SER A 117 -7.95 7.19 18.27
CA SER A 117 -9.27 7.25 17.63
C SER A 117 -9.16 7.40 16.11
N PRO A 118 -10.22 7.05 15.36
CA PRO A 118 -10.30 7.33 13.92
C PRO A 118 -9.99 8.78 13.55
N GLU A 119 -10.43 9.75 14.36
CA GLU A 119 -10.19 11.18 14.11
C GLU A 119 -8.71 11.55 14.29
N MET A 120 -8.06 11.05 15.35
CA MET A 120 -6.63 11.29 15.57
C MET A 120 -5.78 10.65 14.46
N PHE A 121 -6.13 9.44 14.03
CA PHE A 121 -5.49 8.78 12.89
C PHE A 121 -5.67 9.60 11.60
N ALA A 122 -6.90 9.97 11.26
CA ALA A 122 -7.22 10.77 10.08
C ALA A 122 -6.45 12.09 10.06
N GLU A 123 -6.39 12.79 11.19
CA GLU A 123 -5.64 14.04 11.34
C GLU A 123 -4.14 13.88 11.15
N CYS A 124 -3.53 12.86 11.76
CA CYS A 124 -2.09 12.64 11.66
C CYS A 124 -1.67 12.26 10.24
N ILE A 125 -2.34 11.24 9.67
CA ILE A 125 -2.02 10.73 8.34
C ILE A 125 -2.39 11.75 7.26
N GLY A 126 -3.56 12.39 7.36
CA GLY A 126 -3.99 13.39 6.40
C GLY A 126 -3.07 14.59 6.32
N GLN A 127 -2.59 15.09 7.46
CA GLN A 127 -1.60 16.18 7.49
C GLN A 127 -0.25 15.74 6.95
N LEU A 128 0.21 14.53 7.29
CA LEU A 128 1.44 13.95 6.75
C LEU A 128 1.41 13.93 5.21
N ILE A 129 0.39 13.30 4.61
CA ILE A 129 0.25 13.18 3.15
C ILE A 129 0.18 14.57 2.52
N THR A 130 -0.62 15.47 3.10
CA THR A 130 -0.77 16.85 2.60
C THR A 130 0.57 17.59 2.56
N ILE A 131 1.38 17.48 3.62
CA ILE A 131 2.69 18.17 3.71
C ILE A 131 3.68 17.57 2.70
N LEU A 132 3.75 16.24 2.61
CA LEU A 132 4.67 15.56 1.69
C LEU A 132 4.31 15.86 0.22
N LYS A 133 3.02 15.90 -0.15
CA LYS A 133 2.59 16.32 -1.49
C LYS A 133 2.85 17.79 -1.77
N LYS A 134 2.50 18.70 -0.85
CA LYS A 134 2.71 20.14 -1.05
C LYS A 134 4.19 20.54 -1.17
N SER A 135 5.07 19.81 -0.50
CA SER A 135 6.53 20.01 -0.60
C SER A 135 7.14 19.37 -1.86
N GLY A 136 6.38 18.56 -2.61
CA GLY A 136 6.91 17.78 -3.73
C GLY A 136 7.79 16.60 -3.29
N THR A 137 7.78 16.22 -2.01
CA THR A 137 8.53 15.07 -1.50
C THR A 137 7.98 13.75 -2.05
N ILE A 138 6.66 13.67 -2.23
CA ILE A 138 6.00 12.53 -2.88
C ILE A 138 5.11 13.02 -4.03
N SER A 139 4.96 12.17 -5.04
CA SER A 139 4.07 12.37 -6.18
C SER A 139 2.70 11.73 -5.97
N PHE A 140 2.62 10.65 -5.19
CA PHE A 140 1.36 9.96 -4.91
C PHE A 140 1.29 9.40 -3.47
N ALA A 141 0.08 9.10 -3.03
CA ALA A 141 -0.21 8.40 -1.79
C ALA A 141 -1.33 7.37 -1.97
N SER A 142 -1.24 6.25 -1.27
CA SER A 142 -2.30 5.24 -1.21
C SER A 142 -2.63 4.87 0.24
N ILE A 143 -3.77 4.19 0.41
CA ILE A 143 -4.19 3.60 1.69
C ILE A 143 -4.55 2.13 1.48
N ALA A 144 -4.29 1.27 2.46
CA ALA A 144 -4.52 -0.18 2.38
C ALA A 144 -5.55 -0.69 3.42
N PRO A 145 -6.81 -0.21 3.39
CA PRO A 145 -7.84 -0.62 4.33
C PRO A 145 -8.34 -2.05 4.09
N TYR A 146 -8.94 -2.64 5.13
CA TYR A 146 -9.79 -3.83 5.04
C TYR A 146 -11.00 -3.70 5.97
N GLU A 147 -11.98 -4.61 5.90
CA GLU A 147 -13.32 -4.40 6.47
C GLU A 147 -13.33 -4.09 7.97
N GLU A 148 -12.51 -4.78 8.76
CA GLU A 148 -12.48 -4.67 10.22
C GLU A 148 -11.89 -3.34 10.70
N ILE A 149 -10.91 -2.79 9.97
CA ILE A 149 -10.24 -1.52 10.31
C ILE A 149 -10.77 -0.33 9.53
N ASN A 150 -11.82 -0.55 8.74
CA ASN A 150 -12.35 0.41 7.78
C ASN A 150 -12.79 1.73 8.44
N SER A 151 -13.18 1.71 9.71
CA SER A 151 -13.63 2.91 10.43
C SER A 151 -12.55 4.02 10.48
N HIS A 152 -11.29 3.68 10.72
CA HIS A 152 -10.16 4.62 10.74
C HIS A 152 -9.86 5.17 9.35
N TYR A 153 -9.84 4.30 8.34
CA TYR A 153 -9.56 4.69 6.96
C TYR A 153 -10.70 5.49 6.31
N LEU A 154 -11.96 5.23 6.68
CA LEU A 154 -13.09 6.05 6.24
C LEU A 154 -13.07 7.44 6.88
N ALA A 155 -12.67 7.54 8.15
CA ALA A 155 -12.45 8.86 8.77
C ALA A 155 -11.35 9.64 8.03
N LEU A 156 -10.26 8.98 7.65
CA LEU A 156 -9.20 9.55 6.83
C LEU A 156 -9.73 9.97 5.45
N TRP A 157 -10.39 9.07 4.72
CA TRP A 157 -10.89 9.31 3.37
C TRP A 157 -11.87 10.48 3.31
N ARG A 158 -12.87 10.51 4.21
CA ARG A 158 -13.88 11.58 4.24
C ARG A 158 -13.26 12.97 4.39
N LYS A 159 -12.12 13.08 5.08
CA LYS A 159 -11.46 14.36 5.35
C LYS A 159 -10.33 14.69 4.38
N TYR A 160 -9.59 13.68 3.92
CA TYR A 160 -8.34 13.85 3.17
C TYR A 160 -8.29 13.02 1.88
N GLY A 161 -9.40 12.44 1.42
CA GLY A 161 -9.44 11.65 0.17
C GLY A 161 -8.93 12.43 -1.05
N HIS A 162 -9.09 13.75 -1.06
CA HIS A 162 -8.57 14.63 -2.13
C HIS A 162 -7.03 14.68 -2.26
N VAL A 163 -6.28 14.20 -1.26
CA VAL A 163 -4.81 14.05 -1.35
C VAL A 163 -4.34 12.61 -1.50
N ILE A 164 -5.27 11.64 -1.56
CA ILE A 164 -4.99 10.21 -1.68
C ILE A 164 -5.38 9.75 -3.08
N ASP A 165 -4.46 9.11 -3.81
CA ASP A 165 -4.65 8.77 -5.22
C ASP A 165 -5.26 7.38 -5.40
N TYR A 166 -4.84 6.41 -4.58
CA TYR A 166 -5.25 5.01 -4.71
C TYR A 166 -5.76 4.43 -3.39
N VAL A 167 -6.70 3.50 -3.50
CA VAL A 167 -7.18 2.67 -2.39
C VAL A 167 -6.83 1.22 -2.69
N ASN A 168 -5.81 0.72 -2.01
CA ASN A 168 -5.31 -0.65 -2.06
C ASN A 168 -6.14 -1.53 -1.12
N PHE A 169 -7.48 -1.53 -1.26
CA PHE A 169 -8.35 -2.29 -0.37
C PHE A 169 -7.97 -3.76 -0.37
N GLN A 170 -7.76 -4.35 0.80
CA GLN A 170 -7.24 -5.71 0.94
C GLN A 170 -8.39 -6.73 0.79
N PHE A 171 -8.82 -6.99 -0.44
CA PHE A 171 -9.89 -7.95 -0.71
C PHE A 171 -9.54 -9.39 -0.32
N TYR A 172 -8.25 -9.69 -0.15
CA TYR A 172 -7.77 -10.97 0.36
C TYR A 172 -7.98 -11.17 1.86
N ALA A 173 -8.35 -10.11 2.61
CA ALA A 173 -8.72 -10.20 4.02
C ALA A 173 -10.16 -10.74 4.23
N TYR A 174 -11.02 -10.69 3.21
CA TYR A 174 -12.32 -11.36 3.25
C TYR A 174 -12.16 -12.89 3.32
N ASP A 175 -13.15 -13.60 3.84
CA ASP A 175 -13.29 -15.04 3.60
C ASP A 175 -13.33 -15.37 2.10
N LYS A 176 -13.14 -16.66 1.76
CA LYS A 176 -13.18 -17.12 0.36
C LYS A 176 -14.44 -16.62 -0.37
N LEU A 177 -14.24 -15.93 -1.48
CA LEU A 177 -15.32 -15.32 -2.28
C LEU A 177 -15.59 -16.09 -3.58
N SER A 178 -16.83 -15.97 -4.08
CA SER A 178 -17.17 -16.20 -5.48
C SER A 178 -16.95 -14.93 -6.31
N VAL A 179 -16.98 -15.05 -7.64
CA VAL A 179 -16.91 -13.91 -8.58
C VAL A 179 -17.99 -12.85 -8.24
N SER A 180 -19.24 -13.28 -8.08
CA SER A 180 -20.36 -12.38 -7.77
C SER A 180 -20.21 -11.66 -6.42
N HIS A 181 -19.76 -12.36 -5.38
CA HIS A 181 -19.53 -11.75 -4.08
C HIS A 181 -18.33 -10.79 -4.10
N PHE A 182 -17.26 -11.09 -4.83
CA PHE A 182 -16.15 -10.17 -5.02
C PHE A 182 -16.61 -8.88 -5.69
N ILE A 183 -17.37 -8.96 -6.78
CA ILE A 183 -17.88 -7.76 -7.48
C ILE A 183 -18.82 -6.96 -6.58
N SER A 184 -19.67 -7.63 -5.80
CA SER A 184 -20.55 -6.97 -4.82
C SER A 184 -19.74 -6.21 -3.75
N ASN A 185 -18.75 -6.87 -3.15
CA ASN A 185 -17.86 -6.26 -2.18
C ASN A 185 -17.05 -5.11 -2.80
N PHE A 186 -16.56 -5.27 -4.02
CA PHE A 186 -15.85 -4.23 -4.75
C PHE A 186 -16.73 -2.99 -4.93
N LYS A 187 -17.98 -3.16 -5.39
CA LYS A 187 -18.94 -2.06 -5.55
C LYS A 187 -19.25 -1.39 -4.21
N LYS A 188 -19.42 -2.15 -3.12
CA LYS A 188 -19.60 -1.62 -1.75
C LYS A 188 -18.41 -0.74 -1.35
N GLN A 189 -17.17 -1.21 -1.56
CA GLN A 189 -15.99 -0.42 -1.20
C GLN A 189 -15.77 0.77 -2.14
N ALA A 190 -16.13 0.66 -3.42
CA ALA A 190 -16.09 1.79 -4.34
C ALA A 190 -17.04 2.92 -3.90
N SER A 191 -18.22 2.59 -3.36
CA SER A 191 -19.13 3.57 -2.75
C SER A 191 -18.55 4.17 -1.46
N ASN A 192 -17.88 3.38 -0.63
CA ASN A 192 -17.25 3.88 0.60
C ASN A 192 -16.10 4.85 0.33
N TYR A 193 -15.36 4.62 -0.75
CA TYR A 193 -14.21 5.41 -1.21
C TYR A 193 -14.54 6.19 -2.50
N GLU A 194 -15.75 6.73 -2.57
CA GLU A 194 -16.25 7.42 -3.76
C GLU A 194 -15.29 8.53 -4.23
N GLY A 195 -15.09 8.61 -5.55
CA GLY A 195 -14.15 9.52 -6.20
C GLY A 195 -12.69 9.07 -6.22
N GLY A 196 -12.36 7.96 -5.55
CA GLY A 196 -11.00 7.39 -5.51
C GLY A 196 -10.74 6.34 -6.59
N GLN A 197 -9.46 6.01 -6.80
CA GLN A 197 -9.06 4.86 -7.62
C GLN A 197 -8.97 3.60 -6.73
N LEU A 198 -10.07 2.85 -6.65
CA LEU A 198 -10.09 1.57 -5.94
C LEU A 198 -9.44 0.47 -6.80
N LEU A 199 -8.44 -0.21 -6.23
CA LEU A 199 -7.75 -1.31 -6.89
C LEU A 199 -8.36 -2.65 -6.47
N ALA A 200 -8.48 -3.59 -7.42
CA ALA A 200 -8.74 -4.99 -7.07
C ALA A 200 -7.48 -5.60 -6.46
N SER A 201 -7.61 -6.55 -5.55
CA SER A 201 -6.41 -7.17 -4.94
C SER A 201 -6.57 -8.64 -4.61
N PHE A 202 -5.44 -9.32 -4.58
CA PHE A 202 -5.33 -10.69 -4.08
C PHE A 202 -3.98 -10.89 -3.38
N GLU A 203 -3.94 -11.94 -2.55
CA GLU A 203 -2.71 -12.39 -1.91
C GLU A 203 -2.18 -13.69 -2.53
N SER A 204 -0.89 -13.70 -2.84
CA SER A 204 -0.15 -14.80 -3.43
C SER A 204 0.10 -15.94 -2.45
N GLY A 205 0.31 -15.68 -1.16
CA GLY A 205 0.60 -16.66 -0.10
C GLY A 205 -0.52 -17.61 0.22
N GLY A 206 -1.77 -17.25 -0.12
CA GLY A 206 -2.91 -18.13 0.04
C GLY A 206 -3.93 -17.71 1.11
N GLY A 207 -4.10 -16.40 1.38
CA GLY A 207 -5.15 -15.90 2.28
C GLY A 207 -6.58 -16.10 1.77
N GLY A 208 -7.49 -15.20 2.11
CA GLY A 208 -8.88 -15.27 1.71
C GLY A 208 -9.17 -14.66 0.32
N GLY A 209 -10.37 -14.10 0.18
CA GLY A 209 -10.83 -13.38 -1.00
C GLY A 209 -11.11 -14.26 -2.22
N LEU A 210 -11.13 -13.63 -3.40
CA LEU A 210 -11.28 -14.31 -4.68
C LEU A 210 -9.91 -14.62 -5.27
N LYS A 211 -9.60 -15.91 -5.46
CA LYS A 211 -8.27 -16.33 -5.94
C LYS A 211 -8.07 -16.13 -7.44
N PRO A 212 -6.83 -15.85 -7.90
CA PRO A 212 -6.47 -15.77 -9.32
C PRO A 212 -6.95 -16.96 -10.16
N ALA A 213 -6.81 -18.18 -9.64
CA ALA A 213 -7.24 -19.41 -10.31
C ALA A 213 -8.76 -19.64 -10.32
N ASN A 214 -9.52 -18.88 -9.53
CA ASN A 214 -10.93 -19.12 -9.25
C ASN A 214 -11.84 -17.98 -9.72
N GLY A 215 -11.46 -17.26 -10.77
CA GLY A 215 -12.29 -16.22 -11.39
C GLY A 215 -11.95 -14.77 -11.02
N PHE A 216 -10.84 -14.49 -10.33
CA PHE A 216 -10.40 -13.11 -10.07
C PHE A 216 -10.29 -12.26 -11.35
N PHE A 217 -9.72 -12.82 -12.41
CA PHE A 217 -9.57 -12.10 -13.68
C PHE A 217 -10.87 -11.95 -14.46
N GLU A 218 -11.85 -12.84 -14.24
CA GLU A 218 -13.21 -12.68 -14.76
C GLU A 218 -13.87 -11.46 -14.11
N ALA A 219 -13.81 -11.37 -12.77
CA ALA A 219 -14.30 -10.21 -12.03
C ALA A 219 -13.58 -8.91 -12.45
N CYS A 220 -12.26 -8.94 -12.63
CA CYS A 220 -11.49 -7.77 -13.06
C CYS A 220 -11.87 -7.32 -14.48
N ASN A 221 -12.07 -8.24 -15.42
CA ASN A 221 -12.55 -7.89 -16.76
C ASN A 221 -13.93 -7.24 -16.70
N GLU A 222 -14.88 -7.79 -15.92
CA GLU A 222 -16.19 -7.17 -15.76
C GLU A 222 -16.09 -5.74 -15.18
N LEU A 223 -15.26 -5.54 -14.15
CA LEU A 223 -15.04 -4.22 -13.55
C LEU A 223 -14.35 -3.25 -14.52
N LYS A 224 -13.40 -3.74 -15.34
CA LYS A 224 -12.72 -2.97 -16.37
C LYS A 224 -13.68 -2.53 -17.47
N ASP A 225 -14.53 -3.44 -17.97
CA ASP A 225 -15.54 -3.13 -19.00
C ASP A 225 -16.58 -2.11 -18.50
N GLN A 226 -16.83 -2.08 -17.19
CA GLN A 226 -17.66 -1.05 -16.54
C GLN A 226 -16.94 0.28 -16.27
N GLY A 227 -15.64 0.38 -16.59
CA GLY A 227 -14.82 1.56 -16.28
C GLY A 227 -14.59 1.80 -14.78
N LYS A 228 -14.69 0.76 -13.96
CA LYS A 228 -14.62 0.84 -12.48
C LYS A 228 -13.33 0.31 -11.88
N LEU A 229 -12.51 -0.41 -12.66
CA LEU A 229 -11.26 -0.96 -12.18
C LEU A 229 -10.16 0.11 -12.19
N GLY A 230 -9.76 0.60 -11.01
CA GLY A 230 -8.63 1.55 -10.89
C GLY A 230 -7.26 0.91 -11.14
N GLY A 231 -7.17 -0.41 -11.04
CA GLY A 231 -5.95 -1.19 -11.22
C GLY A 231 -5.96 -2.45 -10.37
N ILE A 232 -4.80 -3.10 -10.23
CA ILE A 232 -4.64 -4.34 -9.46
C ILE A 232 -3.44 -4.22 -8.53
N PHE A 233 -3.64 -4.54 -7.25
CA PHE A 233 -2.61 -4.64 -6.21
C PHE A 233 -2.40 -6.11 -5.80
N ILE A 234 -1.16 -6.51 -5.51
CA ILE A 234 -0.82 -7.91 -5.21
C ILE A 234 0.09 -7.95 -3.98
N TRP A 235 -0.31 -8.73 -2.98
CA TRP A 235 0.48 -9.02 -1.78
C TRP A 235 0.97 -10.47 -1.80
N CYS A 236 2.25 -10.81 -1.78
CA CYS A 236 3.39 -9.98 -2.14
C CYS A 236 4.33 -10.73 -3.09
N ALA A 237 5.29 -10.00 -3.65
CA ALA A 237 6.20 -10.54 -4.66
C ALA A 237 7.11 -11.65 -4.10
N GLU A 238 7.46 -11.63 -2.81
CA GLU A 238 8.27 -12.65 -2.15
C GLU A 238 7.62 -14.04 -2.27
N GLU A 239 6.31 -14.11 -2.06
CA GLU A 239 5.53 -15.35 -2.16
C GLU A 239 5.31 -15.76 -3.62
N SER A 240 5.16 -14.78 -4.51
CA SER A 240 5.02 -14.99 -5.95
C SER A 240 6.29 -15.51 -6.62
N LYS A 241 7.47 -15.26 -6.04
CA LYS A 241 8.75 -15.66 -6.61
C LYS A 241 8.81 -17.17 -6.90
N ASN A 242 8.33 -17.99 -5.97
CA ASN A 242 8.31 -19.45 -6.13
C ASN A 242 7.21 -19.95 -7.09
N LYS A 243 6.34 -19.05 -7.55
CA LYS A 243 5.23 -19.31 -8.48
C LYS A 243 5.47 -18.70 -9.88
N GLY A 244 6.68 -18.19 -10.13
CA GLY A 244 7.11 -17.67 -11.44
C GLY A 244 6.37 -16.40 -11.88
N PHE A 245 5.82 -15.64 -10.93
CA PHE A 245 5.08 -14.39 -11.15
C PHE A 245 3.96 -14.49 -12.20
N GLN A 246 3.30 -15.66 -12.28
CA GLN A 246 2.30 -15.92 -13.32
C GLN A 246 1.09 -14.96 -13.23
N TYR A 247 0.68 -14.58 -12.02
CA TYR A 247 -0.49 -13.75 -11.81
C TYR A 247 -0.16 -12.26 -11.93
N GLU A 248 1.06 -11.84 -11.61
CA GLU A 248 1.57 -10.50 -11.89
C GLU A 248 1.57 -10.22 -13.40
N LYS A 249 2.06 -11.17 -14.21
CA LYS A 249 2.02 -11.03 -15.69
C LYS A 249 0.59 -10.92 -16.18
N LYS A 250 -0.29 -11.82 -15.73
CA LYS A 250 -1.69 -11.82 -16.15
C LYS A 250 -2.45 -10.56 -15.73
N SER A 251 -2.18 -10.02 -14.54
CA SER A 251 -2.73 -8.74 -14.09
C SER A 251 -2.29 -7.58 -14.98
N GLN A 252 -1.00 -7.52 -15.32
CA GLN A 252 -0.46 -6.49 -16.20
C GLN A 252 -1.02 -6.59 -17.62
N ASP A 253 -1.12 -7.79 -18.18
CA ASP A 253 -1.67 -8.01 -19.51
C ASP A 253 -3.16 -7.63 -19.59
N LEU A 254 -3.93 -7.90 -18.53
CA LEU A 254 -5.33 -7.46 -18.43
C LEU A 254 -5.45 -5.94 -18.43
N LEU A 255 -4.59 -5.25 -17.70
CA LEU A 255 -4.60 -3.78 -17.58
C LEU A 255 -4.06 -3.08 -18.83
N ALA A 256 -3.16 -3.73 -19.57
CA ALA A 256 -2.57 -3.20 -20.81
C ALA A 256 -3.43 -3.40 -22.07
N ALA A 257 -4.47 -4.23 -21.99
CA ALA A 257 -5.39 -4.55 -23.08
C ALA A 257 -6.48 -3.49 -23.25
#